data_AF-A0A227IVH4-F1
#
_entry.id   AF-A0A227IVH4-F1
#
_cell.length_a   1.000
_cell.length_b   1.000
_cell.length_c   1.000
_cell.angle_alpha   90.00
_cell.angle_beta   90.00
_cell.angle_gamma   90.00
#
_symmetry.space_group_name_H-M   'P 1'
#
loop_
_entity.id
_entity.type
_entity.pdbx_description
1 polymer ?
#
loop_
_entity_poly.entity_id
_entity_poly.type
_entity_poly.pdbx_seq_one_letter_code
_entity_poly.pdbx_strand_id
1 'polypeptide(L)'
;VATILFPNPEIKVILAGGEVRSRDGGIVGEATLDFVKQFRLDFGILGISGIDFDGSLLDFDYHEVRVKQAIIDNSRSVFLAV
;
A
#
# COMPACT_ATOMS: atom_id res chain seq x y z
N VAL A 1 6.83 6.04 6.15
CA VAL A 1 6.05 5.38 7.23
C VAL A 1 6.89 4.37 8.00
N ALA A 2 7.47 3.35 7.37
CA ALA A 2 8.27 2.34 8.05
C ALA A 2 9.39 2.92 8.93
N THR A 3 10.14 3.90 8.41
CA THR A 3 11.22 4.62 9.12
C THR A 3 10.75 5.38 10.38
N ILE A 4 9.47 5.72 10.46
CA ILE A 4 8.87 6.42 11.61
C ILE A 4 8.43 5.42 12.67
N LEU A 5 7.93 4.25 12.26
CA LEU A 5 7.35 3.25 13.17
C LEU A 5 8.38 2.27 13.74
N PHE A 6 9.40 1.89 12.97
CA PHE A 6 10.37 0.87 13.41
C PHE A 6 11.20 1.21 14.66
N PRO A 7 11.43 2.48 15.04
CA PRO A 7 12.14 2.79 16.28
C PRO A 7 11.33 2.44 17.55
N ASN A 8 10.01 2.30 17.44
CA ASN A 8 9.17 1.92 18.57
C ASN A 8 9.23 0.38 18.76
N PRO A 9 9.77 -0.12 19.89
CA PRO A 9 9.92 -1.56 20.13
C PRO A 9 8.58 -2.30 20.32
N GLU A 10 7.49 -1.59 20.60
CA GLU A 10 6.15 -2.18 20.73
C GLU A 10 5.47 -2.41 19.37
N ILE A 11 6.05 -1.85 18.28
CA ILE A 11 5.49 -1.97 16.93
C ILE A 11 6.38 -2.87 16.08
N LYS A 12 5.85 -4.05 15.73
CA LYS A 12 6.52 -4.92 14.75
C LYS A 12 6.28 -4.41 13.34
N VAL A 13 7.33 -3.88 12.72
CA VAL A 13 7.30 -3.46 11.31
C VAL A 13 7.80 -4.60 10.42
N ILE A 14 7.01 -4.96 9.42
CA ILE A 14 7.39 -5.89 8.36
C ILE A 14 7.40 -5.11 7.05
N LEU A 15 8.48 -5.21 6.29
CA LEU A 15 8.63 -4.56 4.99
C LEU A 15 8.37 -5.58 3.88
N ALA A 16 7.53 -5.20 2.92
CA ALA A 16 7.38 -5.96 1.69
C ALA A 16 8.69 -5.88 0.88
N GLY A 17 9.04 -6.97 0.20
CA GLY A 17 10.10 -6.96 -0.81
C GLY A 17 9.62 -6.30 -2.11
N GLY A 18 10.55 -5.88 -2.96
CA GLY A 18 10.24 -5.27 -4.25
C GLY A 18 11.24 -4.21 -4.68
N GLU A 19 10.88 -3.47 -5.72
CA GLU A 19 11.62 -2.31 -6.21
C GLU A 19 11.29 -1.08 -5.36
N VAL A 20 12.33 -0.38 -4.90
CA VAL A 20 12.16 0.89 -4.17
C VAL A 20 12.21 2.04 -5.17
N ARG A 21 11.09 2.73 -5.32
CA ARG A 21 10.99 3.91 -6.19
C ARG A 21 11.78 5.07 -5.62
N SER A 22 12.65 5.67 -6.44
CA SER A 22 13.48 6.80 -6.03
C SER A 22 12.69 8.08 -5.73
N ARG A 23 11.49 8.23 -6.29
CA ARG A 23 10.66 9.45 -6.16
C ARG A 23 10.19 9.70 -4.73
N ASP A 24 9.71 8.65 -4.07
CA ASP A 24 8.99 8.73 -2.79
C ASP A 24 9.33 7.59 -1.82
N GLY A 25 10.20 6.65 -2.22
CA GLY A 25 10.57 5.50 -1.41
C GLY A 25 9.49 4.42 -1.33
N GLY A 26 8.45 4.49 -2.17
CA GLY A 26 7.44 3.44 -2.28
C GLY A 26 8.04 2.11 -2.75
N ILE A 27 7.57 1.00 -2.19
CA ILE A 27 7.98 -0.35 -2.61
C ILE A 27 6.90 -0.92 -3.53
N VAL A 28 7.30 -1.33 -4.74
CA VAL A 28 6.39 -1.81 -5.78
C VAL A 28 6.93 -3.05 -6.49
N GLY A 29 6.12 -3.62 -7.38
CA GLY A 29 6.46 -4.76 -8.22
C GLY A 29 5.81 -6.07 -7.76
N GLU A 30 6.05 -7.14 -8.52
CA GLU A 30 5.40 -8.45 -8.31
C GLU A 30 5.70 -9.05 -6.93
N ALA A 31 6.94 -8.91 -6.43
CA ALA A 31 7.29 -9.37 -5.09
C ALA A 31 6.47 -8.68 -3.99
N THR A 32 6.14 -7.40 -4.16
CA THR A 32 5.27 -6.65 -3.23
C THR A 32 3.84 -7.15 -3.31
N LEU A 33 3.33 -7.38 -4.53
CA LEU A 33 1.98 -7.92 -4.74
C LEU A 33 1.79 -9.28 -4.09
N ASP A 34 2.73 -10.19 -4.33
CA ASP A 34 2.68 -11.53 -3.76
C ASP A 34 2.81 -11.51 -2.24
N PHE A 35 3.63 -10.60 -1.71
CA PHE A 35 3.71 -10.39 -0.27
C PHE A 35 2.35 -9.96 0.30
N VAL A 36 1.69 -8.94 -0.26
CA VAL A 36 0.39 -8.46 0.23
C VAL A 36 -0.66 -9.57 0.21
N LYS A 37 -0.72 -10.35 -0.88
CA LYS A 37 -1.69 -11.45 -1.05
C LYS A 37 -1.53 -12.58 -0.02
N GLN A 38 -0.40 -12.68 0.66
CA GLN A 38 -0.18 -13.68 1.72
C GLN A 38 -0.85 -13.28 3.05
N PHE A 39 -1.34 -12.06 3.18
CA PHE A 39 -1.97 -11.56 4.39
C PHE A 39 -3.45 -11.28 4.17
N ARG A 40 -4.24 -11.51 5.21
CA ARG A 40 -5.57 -10.92 5.35
C ARG A 40 -5.47 -9.77 6.33
N LEU A 41 -5.55 -8.55 5.81
CA LEU A 41 -5.34 -7.34 6.59
C LEU A 41 -6.64 -6.95 7.31
N ASP A 42 -6.53 -6.50 8.55
CA ASP A 42 -7.68 -5.87 9.21
C ASP A 42 -7.93 -4.48 8.64
N PHE A 43 -6.86 -3.74 8.37
CA PHE A 43 -6.91 -2.36 7.88
C PHE A 43 -5.92 -2.11 6.75
N GLY A 44 -6.42 -1.65 5.59
CA GLY A 44 -5.63 -1.13 4.49
C GLY A 44 -5.67 0.39 4.47
N ILE A 45 -4.54 1.06 4.68
CA ILE A 45 -4.45 2.53 4.65
C ILE A 45 -3.75 2.94 3.36
N LEU A 46 -4.46 3.68 2.51
CA LEU A 46 -4.02 4.01 1.17
C LEU A 46 -4.11 5.51 0.93
N GLY A 47 -3.06 6.09 0.34
CA GLY A 47 -3.16 7.39 -0.33
C GLY A 47 -3.58 7.20 -1.78
N ILE A 48 -4.35 8.13 -2.33
CA ILE A 48 -4.74 8.14 -3.74
C ILE A 48 -4.49 9.51 -4.35
N SER A 49 -4.23 9.56 -5.66
CA SER A 49 -3.93 10.83 -6.33
C SER A 49 -5.19 11.65 -6.65
N GLY A 50 -6.34 10.99 -6.74
CA GLY A 50 -7.63 11.64 -6.93
C GLY A 50 -8.77 10.65 -6.78
N ILE A 51 -9.97 11.19 -6.61
CA ILE A 51 -11.23 10.43 -6.63
C ILE A 51 -12.10 11.11 -7.69
N ASP A 52 -12.51 10.35 -8.70
CA ASP A 52 -13.45 10.85 -9.72
C ASP A 52 -14.88 10.91 -9.16
N PHE A 53 -15.77 11.62 -9.82
CA PHE A 53 -17.15 11.84 -9.37
C PHE A 53 -17.96 10.54 -9.23
N ASP A 54 -17.58 9.49 -9.94
CA ASP A 54 -18.19 8.16 -9.85
C ASP A 54 -17.62 7.30 -8.70
N GLY A 55 -16.65 7.83 -7.94
CA GLY A 55 -15.97 7.13 -6.86
C GLY A 55 -14.73 6.35 -7.30
N SER A 56 -14.34 6.42 -8.58
CA SER A 56 -13.12 5.78 -9.08
C SER A 56 -11.88 6.37 -8.42
N LEU A 57 -11.00 5.48 -7.95
CA LEU A 57 -9.72 5.85 -7.36
C LEU A 57 -8.68 6.01 -8.47
N LEU A 58 -8.07 7.20 -8.54
CA LEU A 58 -7.14 7.56 -9.62
C LEU A 58 -5.69 7.55 -9.16
N ASP A 59 -4.83 6.92 -9.95
CA ASP A 59 -3.39 6.91 -9.73
C ASP A 59 -2.62 6.95 -11.05
N PHE A 60 -1.35 7.37 -10.99
CA PHE A 60 -0.52 7.64 -12.16
C PHE A 60 0.35 6.46 -12.58
N ASP A 61 0.57 5.50 -11.68
CA ASP A 61 1.52 4.40 -11.88
C ASP A 61 0.82 3.04 -11.80
N TYR A 62 0.96 2.26 -12.88
CA TYR A 62 0.35 0.93 -12.98
C TYR A 62 0.80 -0.03 -11.87
N HIS A 63 2.07 0.01 -11.46
CA HIS A 63 2.57 -0.84 -10.39
C HIS A 63 1.98 -0.41 -9.04
N GLU A 64 1.80 0.88 -8.80
CA GLU A 64 1.10 1.36 -7.59
C GLU A 64 -0.37 0.94 -7.58
N VAL A 65 -1.08 1.12 -8.69
CA VAL A 65 -2.50 0.71 -8.81
C VAL A 65 -2.67 -0.76 -8.46
N ARG A 66 -1.80 -1.62 -8.99
CA ARG A 66 -1.84 -3.06 -8.73
C ARG A 66 -1.65 -3.38 -7.24
N VAL A 67 -0.68 -2.72 -6.59
CA VAL A 67 -0.42 -2.94 -5.15
C VAL A 67 -1.60 -2.44 -4.32
N LYS A 68 -2.16 -1.28 -4.65
CA LYS A 68 -3.33 -0.71 -3.96
C LYS A 68 -4.56 -1.60 -4.10
N GLN A 69 -4.84 -2.11 -5.30
CA GLN A 69 -5.91 -3.08 -5.54
C GLN A 69 -5.71 -4.34 -4.68
N ALA A 70 -4.50 -4.89 -4.66
CA ALA A 70 -4.21 -6.06 -3.81
C ALA A 70 -4.44 -5.76 -2.32
N ILE A 71 -4.12 -4.56 -1.84
CA ILE A 71 -4.41 -4.16 -0.45
C ILE A 71 -5.92 -4.06 -0.23
N ILE A 72 -6.67 -3.42 -1.15
CA ILE A 72 -8.13 -3.28 -1.05
C ILE A 72 -8.79 -4.65 -0.97
N ASP A 73 -8.44 -5.55 -1.88
CA ASP A 73 -9.05 -6.88 -2.00
C ASP A 73 -8.74 -7.78 -0.78
N ASN A 74 -7.58 -7.59 -0.14
CA ASN A 74 -7.15 -8.40 1.00
C ASN A 74 -7.44 -7.76 2.36
N SER A 75 -8.05 -6.57 2.41
CA SER A 75 -8.35 -5.86 3.65
C SER A 75 -9.82 -6.00 4.07
N ARG A 76 -10.08 -6.17 5.37
CA ARG A 76 -11.44 -6.11 5.93
C ARG A 76 -12.02 -4.70 5.91
N SER A 77 -11.17 -3.70 6.05
CA SER A 77 -11.55 -2.29 6.04
C SER A 77 -10.47 -1.47 5.36
N VAL A 78 -10.87 -0.57 4.48
CA VAL A 78 -9.95 0.31 3.75
C VAL A 78 -10.21 1.75 4.14
N PHE A 79 -9.14 2.46 4.49
CA PHE A 79 -9.16 3.89 4.77
C PHE A 79 -8.36 4.63 3.71
N LEU A 80 -9.01 5.62 3.09
CA LEU A 80 -8.37 6.53 2.16
C LEU A 80 -7.92 7.78 2.91
N ALA A 81 -6.63 8.10 2.81
CA ALA A 81 -6.09 9.37 3.26
C ALA A 81 -5.94 10.28 2.02
N VAL A 82 -6.88 11.22 1.87
CA VAL A 82 -6.92 12.24 0.81
C VAL A 82 -6.81 13.64 1.39
#